data_AF-A0A090RMJ7-F1
#
_entry.id   AF-A0A090RMJ7-F1
#
_cell.length_a   1.000
_cell.length_b   1.000
_cell.length_c   1.000
_cell.angle_alpha   90.00
_cell.angle_beta   90.00
_cell.angle_gamma   90.00
#
_symmetry.space_group_name_H-M   'P 1'
#
loop_
_entity.id
_entity.type
_entity.pdbx_description
1 polymer ?
#
loop_
_entity_poly.entity_id
_entity_poly.type
_entity_poly.pdbx_seq_one_letter_code
_entity_poly.pdbx_strand_id
1 'polypeptide(L)'
;MNFSQKLQQVAANPDALTQLGRGLEREALRMTQNGQLSTDPHPVGLGSALTNKWITTDFAESLMEFITPVSHEVDHLLNQLSDIHQFTYSKLNNEQLWPMSMPCFVGCEDDIVLAQYGTSNTGRMKTLYREGLKHRYGSVMQVISGVHFNFSFPDAFWDQLFGEQSPEARQASVSDAYFALIRNYYRFGWLIPYLFGASPALCAHSWKKAVRIYRLKSGSWYLLPAYRNGTAPERFGLH
;
A
#
# COMPACT_ATOMS: atom_id res chain seq x y z
N MET A 1 -17.05 -26.18 -13.57
CA MET A 1 -16.26 -27.01 -12.65
C MET A 1 -16.52 -26.58 -11.21
N ASN A 2 -16.75 -27.54 -10.32
CA ASN A 2 -16.85 -27.27 -8.88
C ASN A 2 -15.45 -27.05 -8.26
N PHE A 3 -15.38 -26.63 -7.00
CA PHE A 3 -14.10 -26.34 -6.32
C PHE A 3 -13.15 -27.54 -6.30
N SER A 4 -13.66 -28.73 -5.97
CA SER A 4 -12.86 -29.96 -5.89
C SER A 4 -12.22 -30.30 -7.23
N GLN A 5 -12.95 -30.12 -8.33
CA GLN A 5 -12.44 -30.37 -9.68
C GLN A 5 -11.33 -29.39 -10.05
N LYS A 6 -11.52 -28.09 -9.77
CA LYS A 6 -10.49 -27.07 -10.03
C LYS A 6 -9.22 -27.34 -9.21
N LEU A 7 -9.39 -27.70 -7.93
CA LEU A 7 -8.26 -28.03 -7.05
C LEU A 7 -7.51 -29.26 -7.55
N GLN A 8 -8.21 -30.32 -7.94
CA GLN A 8 -7.60 -31.51 -8.52
C GLN A 8 -6.85 -31.20 -9.82
N GLN A 9 -7.43 -30.37 -10.69
CA GLN A 9 -6.76 -29.94 -11.90
C GLN A 9 -5.46 -29.23 -11.60
N VAL A 10 -5.45 -28.22 -10.72
CA VAL A 10 -4.24 -27.47 -10.34
C VAL A 10 -3.23 -28.36 -9.59
N ALA A 11 -3.69 -29.28 -8.75
CA ALA A 11 -2.82 -30.19 -8.01
C ALA A 11 -2.06 -31.18 -8.92
N ALA A 12 -2.50 -31.40 -10.16
CA ALA A 12 -1.83 -32.29 -11.11
C ALA A 12 -0.47 -31.77 -11.61
N ASN A 13 -0.19 -30.48 -11.44
CA ASN A 13 1.08 -29.82 -11.74
C ASN A 13 1.36 -28.75 -10.67
N PRO A 14 1.94 -29.15 -9.53
CA PRO A 14 2.21 -28.24 -8.41
C PRO A 14 3.12 -27.06 -8.78
N ASP A 15 3.97 -27.21 -9.80
CA ASP A 15 4.90 -26.17 -10.25
C ASP A 15 4.17 -24.93 -10.80
N ALA A 16 2.92 -25.10 -11.24
CA ALA A 16 2.08 -23.98 -11.66
C ALA A 16 1.77 -22.98 -10.51
N LEU A 17 1.94 -23.39 -9.25
CA LEU A 17 1.75 -22.53 -8.08
C LEU A 17 3.06 -21.98 -7.50
N THR A 18 4.23 -22.43 -7.96
CA THR A 18 5.52 -21.99 -7.41
C THR A 18 6.00 -20.69 -8.05
N GLN A 19 5.63 -20.45 -9.31
CA GLN A 19 6.10 -19.32 -10.13
C GLN A 19 5.20 -18.06 -10.06
N LEU A 20 4.56 -17.79 -8.91
CA LEU A 20 3.73 -16.59 -8.75
C LEU A 20 4.55 -15.32 -8.96
N GLY A 21 4.07 -14.41 -9.80
CA GLY A 21 4.62 -13.06 -9.89
C GLY A 21 4.25 -12.28 -8.63
N ARG A 22 5.19 -11.56 -8.04
CA ARG A 22 5.00 -10.76 -6.82
C ARG A 22 5.66 -9.39 -6.97
N GLY A 23 5.05 -8.36 -6.40
CA GLY A 23 5.63 -7.02 -6.29
C GLY A 23 5.21 -6.37 -4.97
N LEU A 24 6.05 -5.50 -4.45
CA LEU A 24 5.77 -4.73 -3.23
C LEU A 24 5.84 -3.24 -3.54
N GLU A 25 4.85 -2.52 -3.00
CA GLU A 25 4.92 -1.07 -2.82
C GLU A 25 4.92 -0.82 -1.32
N ARG A 26 5.88 -0.04 -0.81
CA ARG A 26 5.96 0.31 0.61
C ARG A 26 6.08 1.81 0.77
N GLU A 27 5.19 2.37 1.58
CA GLU A 27 5.17 3.79 1.86
C GLU A 27 5.82 4.11 3.20
N ALA A 28 6.48 5.27 3.29
CA ALA A 28 6.92 5.84 4.55
C ALA A 28 7.16 7.34 4.50
N LEU A 29 6.78 7.99 5.60
CA LEU A 29 7.07 9.40 5.81
C LEU A 29 8.54 9.62 6.15
N ARG A 30 9.14 10.63 5.52
CA ARG A 30 10.40 11.23 5.97
C ARG A 30 10.13 12.11 7.18
N MET A 31 10.92 11.89 8.22
CA MET A 31 10.82 12.58 9.49
C MET A 31 12.19 13.16 9.85
N THR A 32 12.18 14.31 10.53
CA THR A 32 13.40 14.86 11.13
C THR A 32 13.85 14.01 12.32
N GLN A 33 15.08 14.21 12.80
CA GLN A 33 15.59 13.51 14.00
C GLN A 33 14.73 13.75 15.26
N ASN A 34 13.97 14.85 15.29
CA ASN A 34 13.07 15.19 16.38
C ASN A 34 11.68 14.54 16.23
N GLY A 35 11.47 13.68 15.22
CA GLY A 35 10.23 12.97 14.99
C GLY A 35 9.11 13.84 14.41
N GLN A 36 9.44 14.98 13.79
CA GLN A 36 8.50 15.83 13.05
C GLN A 36 8.49 15.47 11.56
N LEU A 37 7.36 15.69 10.89
CA LEU A 37 7.27 15.49 9.44
C LEU A 37 8.28 16.39 8.71
N SER A 38 9.00 15.81 7.75
CA SER A 38 9.90 16.60 6.92
C SER A 38 9.13 17.55 5.99
N THR A 39 9.64 18.77 5.88
CA THR A 39 9.24 19.78 4.89
C THR A 39 10.25 19.92 3.75
N ASP A 40 11.37 19.18 3.81
CA ASP A 40 12.42 19.25 2.79
C ASP A 40 11.91 18.64 1.48
N PRO A 41 12.36 19.13 0.31
CA PRO A 41 12.04 18.53 -0.98
C PRO A 41 12.51 17.07 -1.08
N HIS A 42 11.99 16.35 -2.07
CA HIS A 42 12.47 15.00 -2.41
C HIS A 42 14.00 15.00 -2.59
N PRO A 43 14.74 14.09 -1.93
CA PRO A 43 16.20 14.12 -1.96
C PRO A 43 16.75 14.02 -3.39
N VAL A 44 17.57 15.00 -3.80
CA VAL A 44 18.14 15.08 -5.16
C VAL A 44 18.91 13.82 -5.53
N GLY A 45 19.55 13.16 -4.56
CA GLY A 45 20.29 11.91 -4.76
C GLY A 45 19.43 10.70 -5.15
N LEU A 46 18.10 10.81 -5.06
CA LEU A 46 17.12 9.80 -5.47
C LEU A 46 16.58 10.06 -6.89
N GLY A 47 16.99 11.17 -7.52
CA GLY A 47 16.57 11.54 -8.86
C GLY A 47 15.16 12.13 -8.90
N SER A 48 14.43 11.87 -9.99
CA SER A 48 13.09 12.43 -10.18
C SER A 48 12.02 11.46 -9.70
N ALA A 49 11.24 11.84 -8.69
CA ALA A 49 10.08 11.07 -8.25
C ALA A 49 9.06 10.82 -9.39
N LEU A 50 9.00 11.70 -10.41
CA LEU A 50 8.07 11.53 -11.53
C LEU A 50 8.40 10.32 -12.42
N THR A 51 9.68 9.98 -12.58
CA THR A 51 10.15 9.00 -13.58
C THR A 51 11.02 7.89 -13.02
N ASN A 52 11.44 7.98 -11.75
CA ASN A 52 12.20 6.92 -11.11
C ASN A 52 11.34 5.65 -11.00
N LYS A 53 11.94 4.50 -11.31
CA LYS A 53 11.27 3.21 -11.41
C LYS A 53 11.04 2.52 -10.06
N TRP A 54 11.80 2.91 -9.04
CA TRP A 54 11.86 2.19 -7.77
C TRP A 54 11.55 3.06 -6.55
N ILE A 55 11.77 4.37 -6.66
CA ILE A 55 11.60 5.31 -5.56
C ILE A 55 10.82 6.51 -6.07
N THR A 56 9.62 6.72 -5.55
CA THR A 56 8.77 7.87 -5.88
C THR A 56 8.19 8.47 -4.60
N THR A 57 7.24 9.38 -4.76
CA THR A 57 6.43 9.94 -3.70
C THR A 57 4.97 9.63 -3.96
N ASP A 58 4.23 9.31 -2.90
CA ASP A 58 2.78 9.19 -2.99
C ASP A 58 2.13 10.57 -2.77
N PHE A 59 1.19 10.76 -1.84
CA PHE A 59 0.42 12.01 -1.72
C PHE A 59 1.28 13.23 -1.36
N ALA A 60 2.16 13.09 -0.37
CA ALA A 60 2.99 14.17 0.15
C ALA A 60 4.44 14.08 -0.36
N GLU A 61 5.14 15.21 -0.41
CA GLU A 61 6.56 15.27 -0.80
C GLU A 61 7.46 14.50 0.18
N SER A 62 7.03 14.40 1.44
CA SER A 62 7.68 13.59 2.47
C SER A 62 7.19 12.15 2.52
N LEU A 63 6.12 11.78 1.81
CA LEU A 63 5.62 10.39 1.76
C LEU A 63 6.32 9.65 0.63
N MET A 64 7.41 8.96 0.97
CA MET A 64 8.16 8.11 0.05
C MET A 64 7.37 6.85 -0.26
N GLU A 65 7.48 6.38 -1.49
CA GLU A 65 6.95 5.09 -1.94
C GLU A 65 8.06 4.30 -2.64
N PHE A 66 8.28 3.08 -2.18
CA PHE A 66 9.29 2.16 -2.72
C PHE A 66 8.62 1.04 -3.49
N ILE A 67 9.00 0.88 -4.75
CA ILE A 67 8.35 -0.02 -5.71
C ILE A 67 9.38 -1.06 -6.16
N THR A 68 9.11 -2.33 -5.89
CA THR A 68 9.96 -3.41 -6.40
C THR A 68 9.57 -3.77 -7.84
N PRO A 69 10.53 -4.21 -8.67
CA PRO A 69 10.20 -4.99 -9.85
C PRO A 69 9.40 -6.25 -9.51
N VAL A 70 8.75 -6.84 -10.51
CA VAL A 70 8.11 -8.15 -10.34
C VAL A 70 9.18 -9.22 -10.12
N SER A 71 8.97 -10.07 -9.11
CA SER A 71 9.83 -11.21 -8.77
C SER A 71 9.01 -12.49 -8.61
N HIS A 72 9.62 -13.62 -8.94
CA HIS A 72 9.04 -14.95 -8.72
C HIS A 72 9.60 -15.64 -7.46
N GLU A 73 10.67 -15.09 -6.90
CA GLU A 73 11.33 -15.57 -5.68
C GLU A 73 11.15 -14.58 -4.54
N VAL A 74 10.72 -15.08 -3.37
CA VAL A 74 10.43 -14.25 -2.19
C VAL A 74 11.69 -13.58 -1.66
N ASP A 75 12.80 -14.33 -1.54
CA ASP A 75 14.05 -13.77 -1.03
C ASP A 75 14.60 -12.68 -1.96
N HIS A 76 14.48 -12.87 -3.28
CA HIS A 76 14.89 -11.85 -4.24
C HIS A 76 14.03 -10.58 -4.13
N LEU A 77 12.71 -10.72 -3.97
CA LEU A 77 11.79 -9.60 -3.76
C LEU A 77 12.14 -8.80 -2.51
N LEU A 78 12.40 -9.48 -1.39
CA LEU A 78 12.75 -8.83 -0.13
C LEU A 78 14.13 -8.16 -0.19
N ASN A 79 15.11 -8.79 -0.85
CA ASN A 79 16.43 -8.19 -1.08
C ASN A 79 16.34 -6.93 -1.96
N GLN A 80 15.52 -6.94 -3.01
CA GLN A 80 15.26 -5.74 -3.83
C GLN A 80 14.70 -4.60 -2.98
N LEU A 81 13.69 -4.88 -2.14
CA LEU A 81 13.13 -3.86 -1.25
C LEU A 81 14.17 -3.37 -0.23
N SER A 82 15.00 -4.26 0.31
CA SER A 82 16.12 -3.92 1.20
C SER A 82 17.13 -3.00 0.52
N ASP A 83 17.53 -3.30 -0.71
CA ASP A 83 18.48 -2.47 -1.48
C ASP A 83 17.92 -1.07 -1.73
N ILE A 84 16.64 -0.97 -2.10
CA ILE A 84 15.95 0.31 -2.27
C ILE A 84 15.96 1.12 -0.97
N HIS A 85 15.68 0.47 0.15
CA HIS A 85 15.73 1.10 1.48
C HIS A 85 17.13 1.57 1.83
N GLN A 86 18.14 0.70 1.71
CA GLN A 86 19.53 1.02 2.06
C GLN A 86 20.07 2.18 1.22
N PHE A 87 19.81 2.15 -0.10
CA PHE A 87 20.17 3.24 -0.98
C PHE A 87 19.46 4.54 -0.56
N THR A 88 18.17 4.48 -0.25
CA THR A 88 17.40 5.63 0.23
C THR A 88 18.01 6.24 1.49
N TYR A 89 18.30 5.43 2.51
CA TYR A 89 18.93 5.90 3.75
C TYR A 89 20.28 6.58 3.49
N SER A 90 21.06 6.12 2.50
CA SER A 90 22.31 6.80 2.11
C SER A 90 22.12 8.21 1.55
N LYS A 91 20.89 8.58 1.15
CA LYS A 91 20.51 9.87 0.56
C LYS A 91 19.62 10.74 1.46
N LEU A 92 19.17 10.23 2.60
CA LEU A 92 18.25 10.94 3.52
C LEU A 92 18.95 11.94 4.46
N ASN A 93 20.28 12.04 4.44
CA ASN A 93 21.06 12.92 5.32
C ASN A 93 20.67 12.73 6.81
N ASN A 94 20.04 13.74 7.42
CA ASN A 94 19.63 13.74 8.83
C ASN A 94 18.17 13.30 9.03
N GLU A 95 17.48 12.83 7.99
CA GLU A 95 16.11 12.35 8.07
C GLU A 95 16.04 10.84 8.32
N GLN A 96 14.89 10.41 8.82
CA GLN A 96 14.58 9.01 9.05
C GLN A 96 13.23 8.66 8.41
N LEU A 97 13.02 7.38 8.13
CA LEU A 97 11.72 6.88 7.67
C LEU A 97 10.86 6.47 8.87
N TRP A 98 9.62 6.94 8.89
CA TRP A 98 8.63 6.54 9.87
C TRP A 98 8.30 5.04 9.72
N PRO A 99 8.37 4.25 10.81
CA PRO A 99 8.22 2.80 10.72
C PRO A 99 6.77 2.31 10.84
N MET A 100 5.82 3.17 11.21
CA MET A 100 4.42 2.81 11.48
C MET A 100 3.49 3.30 10.36
N SER A 101 2.33 2.67 10.20
CA SER A 101 1.31 3.14 9.25
C SER A 101 0.68 4.47 9.65
N MET A 102 0.37 4.62 10.94
CA MET A 102 -0.29 5.84 11.44
C MET A 102 0.78 6.88 11.76
N PRO A 103 0.69 8.10 11.19
CA PRO A 103 1.57 9.19 11.58
C PRO A 103 1.23 9.69 12.99
N CYS A 104 2.22 10.21 13.71
CA CYS A 104 1.99 10.72 15.07
C CYS A 104 2.07 12.24 15.18
N PHE A 105 3.16 12.84 14.71
CA PHE A 105 3.41 14.28 14.77
C PHE A 105 3.25 14.90 13.39
N VAL A 106 2.02 14.88 12.89
CA VAL A 106 1.61 15.80 11.83
C VAL A 106 1.20 17.08 12.52
N GLY A 107 1.84 18.21 12.20
CA GLY A 107 1.53 19.52 12.77
C GLY A 107 0.15 20.01 12.32
N CYS A 108 0.11 21.13 11.62
CA CYS A 108 -1.08 21.52 10.88
C CYS A 108 -1.24 20.65 9.63
N GLU A 109 -2.48 20.41 9.21
CA GLU A 109 -2.76 19.74 7.94
C GLU A 109 -2.18 20.49 6.73
N ASP A 110 -2.07 21.83 6.86
CA ASP A 110 -1.45 22.70 5.86
C ASP A 110 0.07 22.59 5.79
N ASP A 111 0.71 21.99 6.81
CA ASP A 111 2.15 21.75 6.81
C ASP A 111 2.53 20.54 5.94
N ILE A 112 1.55 19.74 5.50
CA ILE A 112 1.79 18.63 4.58
C ILE A 112 1.97 19.20 3.17
N VAL A 113 3.22 19.27 2.74
CA VAL A 113 3.60 19.65 1.38
C VAL A 113 3.19 18.53 0.42
N LEU A 114 2.36 18.85 -0.59
CA LEU A 114 1.98 17.90 -1.63
C LEU A 114 3.18 17.49 -2.47
N ALA A 115 3.18 16.27 -2.99
CA ALA A 115 4.26 15.80 -3.85
C ALA A 115 4.45 16.68 -5.10
N GLN A 116 5.70 17.05 -5.35
CA GLN A 116 6.12 17.96 -6.42
C GLN A 116 6.79 17.17 -7.56
N TYR A 117 6.24 17.30 -8.76
CA TYR A 117 6.73 16.58 -9.95
C TYR A 117 7.25 17.51 -11.06
N GLY A 118 7.67 18.72 -10.68
CA GLY A 118 8.21 19.72 -11.61
C GLY A 118 7.15 20.41 -12.47
N THR A 119 7.58 21.03 -13.57
CA THR A 119 6.77 21.98 -14.36
C THR A 119 6.13 21.37 -15.63
N SER A 120 6.43 20.11 -15.95
CA SER A 120 5.80 19.41 -17.07
C SER A 120 4.28 19.28 -16.87
N ASN A 121 3.49 19.19 -17.95
CA ASN A 121 2.04 19.02 -17.83
C ASN A 121 1.66 17.77 -17.03
N THR A 122 2.36 16.65 -17.25
CA THR A 122 2.16 15.40 -16.49
C THR A 122 2.48 15.58 -15.01
N GLY A 123 3.58 16.26 -14.68
CA GLY A 123 3.96 16.52 -13.30
C GLY A 123 2.95 17.43 -12.59
N ARG A 124 2.59 18.55 -13.21
CA ARG A 124 1.59 19.49 -12.70
C ARG A 124 0.23 18.82 -12.51
N MET A 125 -0.18 17.95 -13.42
CA MET A 125 -1.43 17.19 -13.30
C MET A 125 -1.42 16.25 -12.09
N LYS A 126 -0.29 15.56 -11.82
CA LYS A 126 -0.15 14.68 -10.65
C LYS A 126 -0.19 15.46 -9.32
N THR A 127 0.41 16.64 -9.26
CA THR A 127 0.33 17.53 -8.09
C THR A 127 -1.09 18.11 -7.93
N LEU A 128 -1.72 18.57 -9.03
CA LEU A 128 -3.10 19.08 -9.00
C LEU A 128 -4.11 18.02 -8.56
N TYR A 129 -3.91 16.76 -8.96
CA TYR A 129 -4.72 15.64 -8.47
C TYR A 129 -4.67 15.53 -6.94
N ARG A 130 -3.48 15.66 -6.34
CA ARG A 130 -3.27 15.64 -4.88
C ARG A 130 -3.91 16.84 -4.19
N GLU A 131 -3.87 18.02 -4.82
CA GLU A 131 -4.62 19.19 -4.33
C GLU A 131 -6.12 18.90 -4.27
N GLY A 132 -6.66 18.23 -5.28
CA GLY A 132 -8.05 17.76 -5.29
C GLY A 132 -8.36 16.78 -4.15
N LEU A 133 -7.45 15.86 -3.83
CA LEU A 133 -7.59 14.94 -2.69
C LEU A 133 -7.53 15.67 -1.35
N LYS A 134 -6.60 16.63 -1.20
CA LYS A 134 -6.52 17.51 -0.03
C LYS A 134 -7.86 18.20 0.22
N HIS A 135 -8.45 18.81 -0.80
CA HIS A 135 -9.73 19.51 -0.65
C HIS A 135 -10.92 18.60 -0.32
N ARG A 136 -10.91 17.33 -0.76
CA ARG A 136 -12.03 16.40 -0.56
C ARG A 136 -11.96 15.66 0.78
N TYR A 137 -10.77 15.26 1.19
CA TYR A 137 -10.57 14.30 2.29
C TYR A 137 -9.64 14.81 3.39
N GLY A 138 -8.95 15.92 3.13
CA GLY A 138 -7.90 16.46 3.98
C GLY A 138 -6.56 15.74 3.84
N SER A 139 -5.47 16.43 4.16
CA SER A 139 -4.10 15.91 3.99
C SER A 139 -3.75 14.82 5.02
N VAL A 140 -4.29 14.88 6.24
CA VAL A 140 -3.89 13.95 7.32
C VAL A 140 -4.24 12.48 6.99
N MET A 141 -5.40 12.25 6.37
CA MET A 141 -5.80 10.89 5.96
C MET A 141 -4.89 10.32 4.87
N GLN A 142 -4.35 11.19 4.02
CA GLN A 142 -3.56 10.84 2.85
C GLN A 142 -2.08 10.56 3.19
N VAL A 143 -1.64 10.83 4.42
CA VAL A 143 -0.28 10.52 4.90
C VAL A 143 -0.23 9.28 5.81
N ILE A 144 -1.32 8.52 5.87
CA ILE A 144 -1.29 7.15 6.42
C ILE A 144 -0.55 6.28 5.42
N SER A 145 0.51 5.61 5.87
CA SER A 145 1.32 4.76 5.00
C SER A 145 0.91 3.29 5.08
N GLY A 146 1.03 2.59 3.96
CA GLY A 146 0.73 1.18 3.83
C GLY A 146 1.84 0.38 3.15
N VAL A 147 1.50 -0.90 2.92
CA VAL A 147 2.21 -1.79 2.01
C VAL A 147 1.18 -2.36 1.05
N HIS A 148 1.44 -2.26 -0.24
CA HIS A 148 0.66 -2.98 -1.24
C HIS A 148 1.39 -4.24 -1.66
N PHE A 149 0.67 -5.36 -1.66
CA PHE A 149 1.16 -6.64 -2.15
C PHE A 149 0.49 -6.94 -3.49
N ASN A 150 1.29 -6.84 -4.54
CA ASN A 150 0.89 -7.16 -5.90
C ASN A 150 1.23 -8.64 -6.17
N PHE A 151 0.31 -9.39 -6.77
CA PHE A 151 0.57 -10.76 -7.17
C PHE A 151 -0.15 -11.15 -8.46
N SER A 152 0.40 -12.13 -9.16
CA SER A 152 -0.21 -12.75 -10.34
C SER A 152 0.10 -14.24 -10.44
N PHE A 153 -0.82 -15.00 -11.01
CA PHE A 153 -0.58 -16.40 -11.37
C PHE A 153 0.18 -16.49 -12.70
N PRO A 154 1.12 -17.45 -12.85
CA PRO A 154 1.84 -17.68 -14.10
C PRO A 154 0.93 -18.26 -15.18
N ASP A 155 1.32 -18.15 -16.46
CA ASP A 155 0.54 -18.68 -17.58
C ASP A 155 0.28 -20.19 -17.46
N ALA A 156 1.25 -20.95 -16.94
CA ALA A 156 1.11 -22.38 -16.69
C ALA A 156 -0.08 -22.72 -15.75
N PHE A 157 -0.39 -21.86 -14.77
CA PHE A 157 -1.56 -22.02 -13.91
C PHE A 157 -2.86 -21.87 -14.70
N TRP A 158 -2.91 -20.88 -15.59
CA TRP A 158 -4.08 -20.66 -16.43
C TRP A 158 -4.24 -21.78 -17.46
N ASP A 159 -3.16 -22.23 -18.07
CA ASP A 159 -3.17 -23.35 -19.03
C ASP A 159 -3.71 -24.62 -18.39
N GLN A 160 -3.30 -24.91 -17.16
CA GLN A 160 -3.79 -26.07 -16.44
C GLN A 160 -5.25 -25.96 -16.02
N LEU A 161 -5.69 -24.76 -15.64
CA LEU A 161 -7.06 -24.54 -15.18
C LEU A 161 -8.07 -24.46 -16.32
N PHE A 162 -7.68 -23.91 -17.47
CA PHE A 162 -8.60 -23.60 -18.57
C PHE A 162 -8.29 -24.34 -19.88
N GLY A 163 -7.14 -24.99 -20.00
CA GLY A 163 -6.66 -25.56 -21.26
C GLY A 163 -6.27 -24.48 -22.27
N GLU A 164 -6.05 -24.90 -23.51
CA GLU A 164 -5.81 -23.97 -24.62
C GLU A 164 -7.07 -23.14 -24.93
N GLN A 165 -6.86 -21.84 -25.11
CA GLN A 165 -7.92 -20.87 -25.42
C GLN A 165 -7.40 -19.84 -26.42
N SER A 166 -8.28 -19.22 -27.21
CA SER A 166 -7.91 -18.01 -27.96
C SER A 166 -7.53 -16.87 -27.01
N PRO A 167 -6.75 -15.87 -27.43
CA PRO A 167 -6.37 -14.73 -26.59
C PRO A 167 -7.56 -14.01 -25.93
N GLU A 168 -8.67 -13.83 -26.66
CA GLU A 168 -9.86 -13.16 -26.17
C GLU A 168 -10.58 -14.00 -25.11
N ALA A 169 -10.73 -15.30 -25.36
CA ALA A 169 -11.32 -16.24 -24.40
C ALA A 169 -10.45 -16.39 -23.14
N ARG A 170 -9.12 -16.36 -23.31
CA ARG A 170 -8.15 -16.36 -22.21
C ARG A 170 -8.32 -15.13 -21.33
N GLN A 171 -8.34 -13.94 -21.93
CA GLN A 171 -8.52 -12.69 -21.20
C GLN A 171 -9.82 -12.70 -20.38
N ALA A 172 -10.93 -13.16 -20.97
CA ALA A 172 -12.21 -13.27 -20.28
C ALA A 172 -12.15 -14.26 -19.10
N SER A 173 -11.55 -15.44 -19.30
CA SER A 173 -11.44 -16.49 -18.27
C SER A 173 -10.56 -16.06 -17.10
N VAL A 174 -9.41 -15.45 -17.38
CA VAL A 174 -8.50 -14.91 -16.36
C VAL A 174 -9.16 -13.77 -15.59
N SER A 175 -9.88 -12.88 -16.28
CA SER A 175 -10.60 -11.78 -15.64
C SER A 175 -11.69 -12.30 -14.69
N ASP A 176 -12.51 -13.27 -15.12
CA ASP A 176 -13.52 -13.89 -14.24
C ASP A 176 -12.88 -14.57 -13.01
N ALA A 177 -11.73 -15.23 -13.20
CA ALA A 177 -10.99 -15.86 -12.10
C ALA A 177 -10.46 -14.83 -11.09
N TYR A 178 -9.86 -13.73 -11.53
CA TYR A 178 -9.44 -12.66 -10.63
C TYR A 178 -10.63 -11.99 -9.94
N PHE A 179 -11.77 -11.78 -10.62
CA PHE A 179 -12.97 -11.31 -9.95
C PHE A 179 -13.49 -12.29 -8.90
N ALA A 180 -13.41 -13.60 -9.15
CA ALA A 180 -13.72 -14.61 -8.14
C ALA A 180 -12.78 -14.52 -6.92
N LEU A 181 -11.50 -14.26 -7.16
CA LEU A 181 -10.52 -14.05 -6.10
C LEU A 181 -10.81 -12.79 -5.29
N ILE A 182 -11.15 -11.67 -5.94
CA ILE A 182 -11.59 -10.45 -5.27
C ILE A 182 -12.83 -10.72 -4.40
N ARG A 183 -13.83 -11.44 -4.90
CA ARG A 183 -15.02 -11.82 -4.10
C ARG A 183 -14.63 -12.60 -2.83
N ASN A 184 -13.66 -13.51 -2.93
CA ASN A 184 -13.15 -14.25 -1.76
C ASN A 184 -12.31 -13.38 -0.83
N TYR A 185 -11.53 -12.45 -1.36
CA TYR A 185 -10.81 -11.45 -0.57
C TYR A 185 -11.78 -10.59 0.24
N TYR A 186 -12.91 -10.16 -0.32
CA TYR A 186 -13.92 -9.45 0.47
C TYR A 186 -14.61 -10.33 1.54
N ARG A 187 -14.72 -11.64 1.32
CA ARG A 187 -15.36 -12.58 2.28
C ARG A 187 -14.44 -12.96 3.44
N PHE A 188 -13.14 -13.13 3.18
CA PHE A 188 -12.18 -13.72 4.12
C PHE A 188 -10.96 -12.85 4.39
N GLY A 189 -10.80 -11.73 3.68
CA GLY A 189 -9.66 -10.82 3.79
C GLY A 189 -9.55 -10.12 5.13
N TRP A 190 -10.59 -10.18 5.97
CA TRP A 190 -10.55 -9.75 7.37
C TRP A 190 -9.46 -10.48 8.19
N LEU A 191 -9.01 -11.66 7.74
CA LEU A 191 -7.92 -12.40 8.37
C LEU A 191 -6.58 -11.65 8.27
N ILE A 192 -6.37 -10.86 7.22
CA ILE A 192 -5.14 -10.08 7.01
C ILE A 192 -4.94 -9.03 8.11
N PRO A 193 -5.87 -8.09 8.36
CA PRO A 193 -5.72 -7.14 9.47
C PRO A 193 -5.80 -7.82 10.84
N TYR A 194 -6.40 -9.01 10.97
CA TYR A 194 -6.37 -9.77 12.22
C TYR A 194 -4.95 -10.29 12.54
N LEU A 195 -4.24 -10.85 11.55
CA LEU A 195 -2.89 -11.40 11.75
C LEU A 195 -1.80 -10.33 11.70
N PHE A 196 -1.95 -9.33 10.85
CA PHE A 196 -0.88 -8.37 10.50
C PHE A 196 -1.25 -6.91 10.78
N GLY A 197 -2.42 -6.64 11.36
CA GLY A 197 -2.81 -5.27 11.72
C GLY A 197 -1.86 -4.66 12.75
N ALA A 198 -1.17 -3.58 12.36
CA ALA A 198 -0.11 -2.95 13.16
C ALA A 198 -0.43 -1.48 13.55
N SER A 199 -1.70 -1.07 13.48
CA SER A 199 -2.16 0.31 13.75
C SER A 199 -3.19 0.43 14.90
N PRO A 200 -2.99 -0.21 16.08
CA PRO A 200 -3.97 -0.18 17.16
C PRO A 200 -4.04 1.17 17.89
N ALA A 201 -3.10 2.08 17.67
CA ALA A 201 -2.98 3.34 18.38
C ALA A 201 -2.89 4.55 17.45
N LEU A 202 -3.51 5.66 17.87
CA LEU A 202 -3.51 6.95 17.19
C LEU A 202 -3.00 8.06 18.10
N CYS A 203 -2.32 9.05 17.52
CA CYS A 203 -1.90 10.25 18.24
C CYS A 203 -3.03 11.29 18.26
N ALA A 204 -3.27 11.86 19.44
CA ALA A 204 -4.39 12.76 19.72
C ALA A 204 -4.50 13.94 18.77
N HIS A 205 -3.34 14.48 18.36
CA HIS A 205 -3.26 15.71 17.60
C HIS A 205 -3.71 15.53 16.13
N SER A 206 -3.64 14.31 15.59
CA SER A 206 -3.95 14.03 14.19
C SER A 206 -5.42 13.72 13.92
N TRP A 207 -6.25 13.47 14.95
CA TRP A 207 -7.62 12.96 14.76
C TRP A 207 -8.63 13.69 15.65
N LYS A 208 -9.50 14.52 15.05
CA LYS A 208 -10.55 15.28 15.75
C LYS A 208 -11.96 14.67 15.70
N LYS A 209 -12.19 13.58 14.96
CA LYS A 209 -13.55 13.00 14.78
C LYS A 209 -13.69 11.58 15.32
N ALA A 210 -14.65 11.46 16.24
CA ALA A 210 -15.45 10.31 16.66
C ALA A 210 -15.06 8.91 16.14
N VAL A 211 -14.11 8.28 16.81
CA VAL A 211 -14.15 6.83 16.99
C VAL A 211 -14.31 6.59 18.50
N ARG A 212 -14.89 5.46 18.93
CA ARG A 212 -14.85 5.06 20.35
C ARG A 212 -13.43 4.67 20.72
N ILE A 213 -12.57 5.67 20.92
CA ILE A 213 -11.16 5.50 21.21
C ILE A 213 -10.95 5.70 22.71
N TYR A 214 -10.30 4.75 23.38
CA TYR A 214 -9.98 4.87 24.79
C TYR A 214 -8.67 5.66 24.94
N ARG A 215 -8.69 6.68 25.80
CA ARG A 215 -7.51 7.48 26.10
C ARG A 215 -6.58 6.68 27.02
N LEU A 216 -5.36 6.42 26.57
CA LEU A 216 -4.30 5.89 27.43
C LEU A 216 -3.71 7.04 28.27
N LYS A 217 -3.19 6.73 29.47
CA LYS A 217 -2.65 7.73 30.41
C LYS A 217 -1.51 8.58 29.83
N SER A 218 -0.90 8.17 28.72
CA SER A 218 0.23 8.83 28.04
C SER A 218 -0.16 9.81 26.91
N GLY A 219 -1.45 10.03 26.64
CA GLY A 219 -1.90 10.91 25.54
C GLY A 219 -2.04 10.22 24.17
N SER A 220 -1.75 8.91 24.09
CA SER A 220 -2.10 8.05 22.95
C SER A 220 -3.53 7.54 23.08
N TRP A 221 -4.18 7.23 21.95
CA TRP A 221 -5.54 6.69 21.91
C TRP A 221 -5.53 5.28 21.31
N TYR A 222 -6.27 4.33 21.90
CA TYR A 222 -6.35 2.93 21.46
C TYR A 222 -7.67 2.63 20.71
N LEU A 223 -7.58 2.15 19.46
CA LEU A 223 -8.70 1.58 18.73
C LEU A 223 -8.91 0.12 19.16
N LEU A 224 -10.12 -0.21 19.62
CA LEU A 224 -10.51 -1.61 19.75
C LEU A 224 -10.62 -2.24 18.35
N PRO A 225 -10.21 -3.51 18.18
CA PRO A 225 -10.56 -4.27 16.99
C PRO A 225 -12.08 -4.28 16.84
N ALA A 226 -12.59 -3.79 15.71
CA ALA A 226 -14.02 -3.79 15.39
C ALA A 226 -14.47 -5.21 15.04
N TYR A 227 -14.49 -6.11 16.03
CA TYR A 227 -15.09 -7.43 15.88
C TYR A 227 -16.01 -7.69 17.06
N ARG A 228 -17.26 -7.21 16.94
CA ARG A 228 -18.38 -7.78 17.66
C ARG A 228 -19.51 -8.09 16.67
N ASN A 229 -19.80 -9.40 16.57
CA ASN A 229 -21.05 -9.99 16.10
C ASN A 229 -21.45 -9.78 14.63
N GLY A 230 -20.69 -10.33 13.66
CA GLY A 230 -21.25 -10.82 12.39
C GLY A 230 -22.00 -9.84 11.48
N THR A 231 -22.13 -8.57 11.87
CA THR A 231 -22.61 -7.48 11.06
C THR A 231 -21.40 -6.91 10.33
N ALA A 232 -21.52 -6.79 9.01
CA ALA A 232 -20.55 -6.10 8.18
C ALA A 232 -20.11 -4.80 8.87
N PRO A 233 -18.81 -4.42 8.80
CA PRO A 233 -18.41 -3.12 9.29
C PRO A 233 -19.35 -2.08 8.68
N GLU A 234 -20.04 -1.30 9.53
CA GLU A 234 -20.73 -0.11 9.07
C GLU A 234 -19.74 0.62 8.18
N ARG A 235 -20.18 0.80 6.93
CA ARG A 235 -19.37 1.33 5.84
C ARG A 235 -18.59 2.54 6.37
N PHE A 236 -17.30 2.57 6.07
CA PHE A 236 -16.62 3.84 5.79
C PHE A 236 -17.27 4.42 4.52
N GLY A 237 -18.51 4.85 4.66
CA GLY A 237 -19.32 5.53 3.68
C GLY A 237 -19.27 7.00 4.03
N LEU A 238 -18.54 7.75 3.22
CA LEU A 238 -18.61 9.21 3.18
C LEU A 238 -20.07 9.61 2.87
N HIS A 239 -20.66 10.39 3.77
CA HIS A 239 -21.72 11.33 3.40
C HIS A 239 -21.07 12.65 3.02
#